data_AF-A0ABD0QUL5-F1
#
_entry.id   AF-A0ABD0QUL5-F1
#
_cell.length_a   1.000
_cell.length_b   1.000
_cell.length_c   1.000
_cell.angle_alpha   90.00
_cell.angle_beta   90.00
_cell.angle_gamma   90.00
#
_symmetry.space_group_name_H-M   'P 1'
#
loop_
_entity.id
_entity.type
_entity.pdbx_description
1 polymer ?
#
loop_
_entity_poly.entity_id
_entity_poly.type
_entity_poly.pdbx_seq_one_letter_code
_entity_poly.pdbx_strand_id
1 'polypeptide(L)' 'YTCSHTELQSDPWWTLDLLKTYSVNRVTITNRPDCCDGRINGTEIRVGNDSSDVFSNPV' A
#
# COMPACT_ATOMS: atom_id res chain seq x y z
N TYR A 1 15.16 5.58 -11.96
CA TYR A 1 14.04 4.88 -11.31
C TYR A 1 13.52 5.78 -10.21
N THR A 2 12.21 5.96 -10.09
CA THR A 2 11.58 6.80 -9.06
C THR A 2 10.63 5.95 -8.24
N CYS A 3 10.74 5.99 -6.92
CA CYS A 3 9.85 5.28 -5.98
C CYS A 3 8.96 6.30 -5.26
N SER A 4 7.80 5.87 -4.74
CA SER A 4 7.04 6.67 -3.79
C SER A 4 7.79 6.79 -2.45
N HIS A 5 7.48 7.83 -1.69
CA HIS A 5 8.05 8.07 -0.36
C HIS A 5 7.02 8.85 0.48
N THR A 6 6.84 8.44 1.73
CA THR A 6 6.01 9.18 2.71
C THR A 6 6.92 9.88 3.70
N GLU A 7 6.38 10.90 4.36
CA GLU A 7 7.02 11.45 5.56
C GLU A 7 7.14 10.40 6.67
N LEU A 8 7.98 10.71 7.67
CA LEU A 8 8.08 9.91 8.88
C LEU A 8 6.86 10.16 9.76
N GLN A 9 5.92 9.23 9.75
CA GLN A 9 4.67 9.28 10.51
C GLN A 9 4.27 7.89 11.01
N SER A 10 3.36 7.83 11.98
CA SER A 10 2.75 6.59 12.42
C SER A 10 1.83 6.03 11.33
N ASP A 11 1.87 4.71 11.14
CA ASP A 11 1.01 3.96 10.21
C ASP A 11 0.91 4.62 8.82
N PRO A 12 2.06 4.86 8.13
CA PRO A 12 2.06 5.49 6.82
C PRO A 12 1.36 4.58 5.80
N TRP A 13 0.58 5.19 4.92
CA TRP A 13 -0.19 4.46 3.91
C TRP A 13 -0.04 5.08 2.53
N TRP A 14 -0.32 4.25 1.53
CA TRP A 14 -0.47 4.63 0.14
C TRP A 14 -1.71 3.94 -0.42
N THR A 15 -2.49 4.62 -1.26
CA THR A 15 -3.71 4.08 -1.84
C THR A 15 -3.75 4.28 -3.35
N LEU A 16 -4.50 3.40 -4.02
CA LEU A 16 -4.82 3.46 -5.44
C LEU A 16 -6.31 3.22 -5.63
N ASP A 17 -6.98 4.17 -6.28
CA ASP A 17 -8.35 3.98 -6.76
C ASP A 17 -8.31 3.36 -8.17
N LEU A 18 -8.88 2.16 -8.31
CA LEU A 18 -9.01 1.46 -9.60
C LEU A 18 -10.18 2.02 -10.45
N LEU A 19 -10.91 3.02 -9.95
CA LEU A 19 -12.06 3.71 -10.55
C LEU A 19 -13.31 2.84 -10.73
N LYS A 20 -13.18 1.52 -10.60
CA LYS A 20 -14.25 0.51 -10.67
C LYS A 20 -13.89 -0.67 -9.77
N THR A 21 -14.88 -1.49 -9.46
CA THR A 21 -14.66 -2.72 -8.69
C THR A 21 -14.06 -3.83 -9.55
N TYR A 22 -12.97 -4.42 -9.08
CA TYR A 22 -12.31 -5.57 -9.68
C TYR A 22 -12.10 -6.67 -8.64
N SER A 23 -12.09 -7.92 -9.11
CA SER A 23 -11.58 -9.03 -8.30
C SER A 23 -10.05 -9.03 -8.38
N VAL A 24 -9.39 -8.75 -7.26
CA VAL A 24 -7.93 -8.67 -7.18
C VAL A 24 -7.37 -10.04 -6.86
N ASN A 25 -6.67 -10.64 -7.83
CA ASN A 25 -6.06 -11.96 -7.67
C ASN A 25 -4.62 -11.92 -7.14
N ARG A 26 -3.89 -10.84 -7.41
CA ARG A 26 -2.49 -10.71 -7.03
C ARG A 26 -2.10 -9.25 -6.88
N VAL A 27 -1.36 -8.96 -5.80
CA VAL A 27 -0.64 -7.69 -5.60
C VAL A 27 0.85 -7.99 -5.63
N THR A 28 1.64 -7.15 -6.27
CA THR A 28 3.11 -7.28 -6.34
C THR A 28 3.72 -5.94 -5.98
N ILE A 29 4.56 -5.93 -4.95
CA ILE A 29 5.23 -4.73 -4.45
C ILE A 29 6.71 -4.81 -4.82
N THR A 30 7.24 -3.75 -5.43
CA THR A 30 8.68 -3.59 -5.68
C THR A 30 9.25 -2.68 -4.61
N ASN A 31 10.13 -3.23 -3.75
CA ASN A 31 10.77 -2.45 -2.69
C ASN A 31 11.88 -1.55 -3.27
N ARG A 32 12.27 -0.54 -2.49
CA ARG A 32 13.38 0.36 -2.81
C ARG A 32 14.71 -0.43 -2.86
N PRO A 33 15.49 -0.35 -3.95
CA PRO A 33 16.67 -1.19 -4.13
C PRO A 33 17.98 -0.59 -3.60
N ASP A 34 18.06 0.72 -3.38
CA ASP A 34 19.32 1.44 -3.12
C ASP A 34 19.62 1.66 -1.64
N CYS A 35 18.62 1.60 -0.75
CA CYS A 35 18.81 1.55 0.71
C CYS A 35 17.50 1.22 1.42
N CYS A 36 17.59 1.07 2.74
CA CYS A 36 16.46 1.27 3.65
C CYS A 36 15.33 0.24 3.43
N ASP A 37 15.72 -0.93 2.94
CA ASP A 37 14.87 -2.06 2.55
C ASP A 37 13.99 -2.53 3.70
N GLY A 38 14.50 -2.49 4.93
CA GLY A 38 13.77 -2.86 6.13
C GLY A 38 12.59 -1.95 6.50
N ARG A 39 12.44 -0.77 5.88
CA ARG A 39 11.30 0.14 6.15
C ARG A 39 9.94 -0.44 5.74
N ILE A 40 9.94 -1.41 4.82
CA ILE A 40 8.71 -2.05 4.34
C ILE A 40 8.24 -3.18 5.26
N ASN A 41 9.06 -3.61 6.23
CA ASN A 41 8.75 -4.75 7.09
C ASN A 41 7.47 -4.50 7.89
N GLY A 42 6.56 -5.49 7.88
CA GLY A 42 5.26 -5.37 8.54
C GLY A 42 4.21 -4.61 7.75
N THR A 43 4.48 -4.25 6.48
CA THR A 43 3.46 -3.66 5.60
C THR A 43 2.29 -4.61 5.41
N GLU A 44 1.09 -4.07 5.50
CA GLU A 44 -0.16 -4.78 5.30
C GLU A 44 -0.80 -4.31 3.98
N ILE A 45 -1.36 -5.25 3.23
CA ILE A 45 -2.10 -4.95 2.00
C ILE A 45 -3.56 -5.11 2.33
N ARG A 46 -4.38 -4.08 2.02
CA ARG A 46 -5.83 -4.16 2.16
C ARG A 46 -6.50 -3.91 0.82
N VAL A 47 -7.52 -4.70 0.50
CA VAL A 47 -8.28 -4.57 -0.75
C VAL A 47 -9.76 -4.54 -0.45
N GLY A 48 -10.41 -3.43 -0.76
CA GLY A 48 -11.86 -3.31 -0.64
C GLY A 48 -12.39 -2.03 -1.29
N ASN A 49 -13.68 -1.76 -1.07
CA ASN A 49 -14.39 -0.63 -1.68
C ASN A 49 -14.72 0.48 -0.66
N ASP A 50 -14.26 0.39 0.59
CA ASP A 50 -14.47 1.43 1.59
C ASP A 50 -13.34 2.46 1.51
N SER A 51 -13.66 3.64 0.98
CA SER A 51 -12.74 4.78 0.90
C SER A 51 -12.84 5.72 2.11
N SER A 52 -13.82 5.53 2.99
CA SER A 52 -14.01 6.37 4.18
C SER A 52 -13.10 5.95 5.32
N ASP A 53 -12.79 4.66 5.41
CA ASP A 53 -11.82 4.10 6.34
C ASP A 53 -11.00 3.00 5.65
N VAL A 54 -9.72 3.29 5.34
CA VAL A 54 -8.85 2.32 4.66
C VAL A 54 -8.60 1.08 5.52
N PHE A 55 -8.69 1.19 6.84
CA PHE A 55 -8.45 0.09 7.79
C PHE A 55 -9.66 -0.82 7.99
N SER A 56 -10.84 -0.45 7.48
CA SER A 56 -12.03 -1.32 7.48
C SER A 56 -11.96 -2.39 6.37
N ASN A 57 -11.16 -2.14 5.32
CA ASN A 57 -10.99 -3.07 4.22
C ASN A 57 -10.24 -4.34 4.68
N PRO A 58 -10.58 -5.53 4.14
CA PRO A 58 -9.93 -6.77 4.53
C PRO A 58 -8.45 -6.81 4.12
N VAL A 59 -7.66 -7.47 4.95
CA VAL A 59 -6.25 -7.81 4.73
C VAL A 59 -6.14 -9.04 3.84
#